data_AF-A0A8S9ZJ13-F1
#
_entry.id   AF-A0A8S9ZJ13-F1
#
_cell.length_a   1.000
_cell.length_b   1.000
_cell.length_c   1.000
_cell.angle_alpha   90.00
_cell.angle_beta   90.00
_cell.angle_gamma   90.00
#
_symmetry.space_group_name_H-M   'P 1'
#
loop_
_entity.id
_entity.type
_entity.pdbx_description
1 polymer ?
#
loop_
_entity_poly.entity_id
_entity_poly.type
_entity_poly.pdbx_seq_one_letter_code
_entity_poly.pdbx_strand_id
1 'polypeptide(L)'
;MATSAQRREQLENHLKSFREIADQRVNEKIVQWSYYLPALVSSAIFICQIANTIIFASFAYNFGKLYNLLYDYIVETDAMNITLPNSTLKFKLEGINTERLNEIDNYHDQLWNLFVAEVIELVFPTINLCMFAWIIKDKRRRFPIRIQYIYLLCPALALILSITQALTIQTSITQSIYTIRFLLAKLLNILLEINRKGRLPIEDYFECEFFNDDDIVKPPCAGQIHDTVLSKSSLTVIITIHIIPIIIAVYLLIRNLKSNKLEHLFLYIESVPPENEKKISFEKNNKMSIDEHKNE
;
A
#
# COMPACT_ATOMS: atom_id res chain seq x y z
N MET A 1 -41.45 -52.00 11.19
CA MET A 1 -41.71 -50.80 10.36
C MET A 1 -41.74 -49.59 11.29
N ALA A 2 -40.83 -48.63 11.14
CA ALA A 2 -40.92 -47.36 11.88
C ALA A 2 -42.15 -46.59 11.37
N THR A 3 -42.99 -46.10 12.28
CA THR A 3 -44.16 -45.29 11.92
C THR A 3 -43.72 -43.97 11.27
N SER A 4 -44.55 -43.40 10.40
CA SER A 4 -44.24 -42.15 9.68
C SER A 4 -43.86 -40.99 10.62
N ALA A 5 -44.35 -41.02 11.86
CA ALA A 5 -44.00 -40.08 12.93
C ALA A 5 -42.56 -40.27 13.45
N GLN A 6 -42.14 -41.49 13.78
CA GLN A 6 -40.75 -41.77 14.21
C GLN A 6 -39.74 -41.41 13.13
N ARG A 7 -40.09 -41.61 11.86
CA ARG A 7 -39.24 -41.24 10.72
C ARG A 7 -39.11 -39.72 10.56
N ARG A 8 -40.17 -38.95 10.86
CA ARG A 8 -40.14 -37.47 10.86
C ARG A 8 -39.32 -36.93 12.03
N GLU A 9 -39.47 -37.49 13.22
CA GLU A 9 -38.73 -37.08 14.42
C GLU A 9 -37.23 -37.37 14.28
N GLN A 10 -36.86 -38.52 13.71
CA GLN A 10 -35.47 -38.79 13.33
C GLN A 10 -34.93 -37.79 12.30
N LEU A 11 -35.74 -37.39 11.30
CA LEU A 11 -35.33 -36.41 10.30
C LEU A 11 -35.10 -35.02 10.90
N GLU A 12 -35.98 -34.58 11.80
CA GLU A 12 -35.85 -33.30 12.51
C GLU A 12 -34.63 -33.26 13.43
N ASN A 13 -34.35 -34.35 14.15
CA ASN A 13 -33.16 -34.45 14.98
C ASN A 13 -31.87 -34.46 14.16
N HIS A 14 -31.86 -35.14 13.01
CA HIS A 14 -30.74 -35.06 12.07
C HIS A 14 -30.56 -33.63 11.55
N LEU A 15 -31.63 -32.97 11.09
CA LEU A 15 -31.57 -31.58 10.61
C LEU A 15 -31.07 -30.60 11.68
N LYS A 16 -31.48 -30.76 12.94
CA LYS A 16 -30.95 -29.95 14.06
C LYS A 16 -29.47 -30.18 14.28
N SER A 17 -29.01 -31.43 14.32
CA SER A 17 -27.58 -31.74 14.48
C SER A 17 -26.73 -31.19 13.32
N PHE A 18 -27.25 -31.21 12.09
CA PHE A 18 -26.59 -30.59 10.94
C PHE A 18 -26.48 -29.09 11.07
N ARG A 19 -27.55 -28.44 11.54
CA ARG A 19 -27.55 -27.00 11.77
C ARG A 19 -26.54 -26.62 12.84
N GLU A 20 -26.47 -27.36 13.93
CA GLU A 20 -25.49 -27.14 14.99
C GLU A 20 -24.04 -27.33 14.51
N ILE A 21 -23.76 -28.40 13.75
CA ILE A 21 -22.42 -28.64 13.18
C ILE A 21 -22.04 -27.55 12.18
N ALA A 22 -22.99 -27.12 11.35
CA ALA A 22 -22.80 -26.03 10.41
C ALA A 22 -22.50 -24.71 11.14
N ASP A 23 -23.30 -24.36 12.14
CA ASP A 23 -23.14 -23.15 12.93
C ASP A 23 -21.80 -23.16 13.70
N GLN A 24 -21.38 -24.31 14.21
CA GLN A 24 -20.09 -24.46 14.89
C GLN A 24 -18.90 -24.24 13.93
N ARG A 25 -18.92 -24.85 12.74
CA ARG A 25 -17.88 -24.63 11.71
C ARG A 25 -17.84 -23.18 11.22
N VAL A 26 -19.00 -22.56 11.02
CA VAL A 26 -19.09 -21.14 10.66
C VAL A 26 -18.48 -20.26 11.75
N ASN A 27 -18.80 -20.52 13.02
CA ASN A 27 -18.22 -19.79 14.14
C ASN A 27 -16.70 -19.97 14.26
N GLU A 28 -16.19 -21.20 14.11
CA GLU A 28 -14.74 -21.46 14.11
C GLU A 28 -14.03 -20.71 12.98
N LYS A 29 -14.62 -20.70 11.79
CA LYS A 29 -14.11 -19.98 10.63
C LYS A 29 -14.16 -18.46 10.82
N ILE A 30 -15.24 -17.91 11.36
CA ILE A 30 -15.34 -16.47 11.71
C ILE A 30 -14.23 -16.09 12.69
N VAL A 31 -14.02 -16.90 13.73
CA VAL A 31 -12.96 -16.68 14.71
C VAL A 31 -11.60 -16.71 14.03
N GLN A 32 -11.34 -17.69 13.16
CA GLN A 32 -10.09 -17.75 12.39
C GLN A 32 -9.90 -16.50 11.54
N TRP A 33 -10.88 -16.12 10.71
CA TRP A 33 -10.79 -14.93 9.86
C TRP A 33 -10.64 -13.62 10.64
N SER A 34 -11.17 -13.54 11.87
CA SER A 34 -10.97 -12.38 12.74
C SER A 34 -9.50 -12.14 13.12
N TYR A 35 -8.67 -13.18 13.07
CA TYR A 35 -7.22 -13.09 13.27
C TYR A 35 -6.46 -12.91 11.96
N TYR A 36 -6.75 -13.72 10.93
CA TYR A 36 -5.96 -13.71 9.70
C TYR A 36 -6.25 -12.50 8.79
N LEU A 37 -7.49 -11.99 8.74
CA LEU A 37 -7.84 -10.88 7.86
C LEU A 37 -7.10 -9.58 8.22
N PRO A 38 -7.08 -9.13 9.50
CA PRO A 38 -6.32 -7.93 9.88
C PRO A 38 -4.82 -8.07 9.62
N ALA A 39 -4.24 -9.26 9.86
CA ALA A 39 -2.84 -9.52 9.59
C ALA A 39 -2.52 -9.45 8.10
N LEU A 40 -3.32 -10.09 7.24
CA LEU A 40 -3.11 -10.05 5.78
C LEU A 40 -3.20 -8.62 5.23
N VAL A 41 -4.16 -7.84 5.71
CA VAL A 41 -4.29 -6.42 5.36
C VAL A 41 -3.07 -5.64 5.85
N SER A 42 -2.64 -5.82 7.10
CA SER A 42 -1.45 -5.15 7.63
C SER A 42 -0.16 -5.55 6.91
N SER A 43 0.00 -6.80 6.48
CA SER A 43 1.14 -7.21 5.65
C SER A 43 1.14 -6.48 4.30
N ALA A 44 -0.02 -6.37 3.65
CA ALA A 44 -0.13 -5.65 2.38
C ALA A 44 0.20 -4.17 2.54
N ILE A 45 -0.33 -3.52 3.59
CA ILE A 45 0.01 -2.14 3.94
C ILE A 45 1.50 -2.01 4.18
N PHE A 46 2.10 -2.88 5.01
CA PHE A 46 3.51 -2.82 5.37
C PHE A 46 4.43 -2.87 4.13
N ILE A 47 4.18 -3.80 3.21
CA ILE A 47 4.99 -3.95 1.99
C ILE A 47 4.85 -2.71 1.09
N CYS A 48 3.63 -2.23 0.88
CA CYS A 48 3.38 -1.05 0.06
C CYS A 48 4.01 0.21 0.67
N GLN A 49 3.87 0.36 1.99
CA GLN A 49 4.39 1.50 2.74
C GLN A 49 5.93 1.54 2.75
N ILE A 50 6.60 0.39 2.84
CA ILE A 50 8.06 0.31 2.68
C ILE A 50 8.47 0.78 1.29
N ALA A 51 7.80 0.29 0.24
CA ALA A 51 8.10 0.69 -1.13
C ALA A 51 7.92 2.20 -1.33
N ASN A 52 6.82 2.77 -0.83
CA ASN A 52 6.59 4.22 -0.84
C ASN A 52 7.68 4.97 -0.11
N THR A 53 8.00 4.57 1.13
CA THR A 53 9.04 5.22 1.94
C THR A 53 10.37 5.28 1.20
N ILE A 54 10.77 4.20 0.51
CA ILE A 54 12.02 4.15 -0.25
C ILE A 54 11.98 5.12 -1.44
N ILE A 55 10.89 5.10 -2.22
CA ILE A 55 10.74 5.96 -3.40
C ILE A 55 10.69 7.43 -2.98
N PHE A 56 9.91 7.76 -1.94
CA PHE A 56 9.78 9.13 -1.42
C PHE A 56 11.09 9.63 -0.81
N ALA A 57 11.83 8.78 -0.09
CA ALA A 57 13.14 9.13 0.46
C ALA A 57 14.11 9.54 -0.65
N SER A 58 14.18 8.75 -1.72
CA SER A 58 15.04 9.07 -2.86
C SER A 58 14.61 10.38 -3.53
N PHE A 59 13.30 10.60 -3.69
CA PHE A 59 12.77 11.81 -4.32
C PHE A 59 13.06 13.06 -3.49
N ALA A 60 12.74 13.03 -2.18
CA ALA A 60 12.97 14.14 -1.26
C ALA A 60 14.46 14.44 -1.09
N TYR A 61 15.31 13.41 -0.96
CA TYR A 61 16.75 13.56 -0.83
C TYR A 61 17.37 14.23 -2.06
N ASN A 62 17.04 13.75 -3.27
CA ASN A 62 17.56 14.33 -4.49
C ASN A 62 17.09 15.78 -4.68
N PHE A 63 15.84 16.10 -4.31
CA PHE A 63 15.36 17.48 -4.33
C PHE A 63 16.11 18.37 -3.33
N GLY A 64 16.31 17.90 -2.10
CA GLY A 64 17.10 18.62 -1.09
C GLY A 64 18.55 18.84 -1.53
N LYS A 65 19.14 17.87 -2.23
CA LYS A 65 20.48 18.04 -2.81
C LYS A 65 20.49 19.10 -3.92
N LEU A 66 19.49 19.12 -4.80
CA LEU A 66 19.33 20.19 -5.80
C LEU A 66 19.21 21.56 -5.14
N TYR A 67 18.38 21.68 -4.10
CA TYR A 67 18.20 22.93 -3.37
C TYR A 67 19.52 23.45 -2.81
N ASN A 68 20.29 22.61 -2.12
CA ASN A 68 21.57 22.99 -1.54
C ASN A 68 22.57 23.43 -2.63
N LEU A 69 22.69 22.67 -3.72
CA LEU A 69 23.58 23.03 -4.83
C LEU A 69 23.15 24.34 -5.50
N LEU A 70 21.85 24.58 -5.64
CA LEU A 70 21.31 25.82 -6.19
C LEU A 70 21.60 27.00 -5.26
N TYR A 71 21.44 26.81 -3.95
CA TYR A 71 21.74 27.83 -2.95
C TYR A 71 23.23 28.22 -2.97
N ASP A 72 24.13 27.23 -2.96
CA ASP A 72 25.57 27.46 -3.04
C ASP A 72 25.93 28.23 -4.32
N TYR A 73 25.36 27.81 -5.47
CA TYR A 73 25.58 28.48 -6.75
C TYR A 73 25.09 29.94 -6.77
N ILE A 74 23.94 30.21 -6.14
CA ILE A 74 23.39 31.56 -5.99
C ILE A 74 24.31 32.45 -5.14
N VAL A 75 24.80 31.93 -4.01
CA VAL A 75 25.70 32.65 -3.09
C VAL A 75 27.02 32.98 -3.78
N GLU A 76 27.63 32.02 -4.46
CA GLU A 76 28.86 32.24 -5.23
C GLU A 76 28.66 33.27 -6.34
N THR A 77 27.53 33.21 -7.04
CA THR A 77 27.22 34.13 -8.14
C THR A 77 27.01 35.56 -7.65
N ASP A 78 26.38 35.77 -6.49
CA ASP A 78 26.26 37.11 -5.89
C ASP A 78 27.63 37.65 -5.46
N ALA A 79 28.49 36.81 -4.85
CA ALA A 79 29.84 37.18 -4.46
C ALA A 79 30.71 37.62 -5.67
N MET A 80 30.52 37.02 -6.84
CA MET A 80 31.22 37.42 -8.06
C MET A 80 30.91 38.85 -8.51
N ASN A 81 29.73 39.40 -8.21
CA ASN A 81 29.41 40.80 -8.54
C ASN A 81 30.37 41.79 -7.89
N ILE A 82 30.92 41.46 -6.72
CA ILE A 82 31.90 42.29 -6.01
C ILE A 82 33.23 42.29 -6.78
N THR A 83 33.56 41.18 -7.45
CA THR A 83 34.80 41.02 -8.22
C THR A 83 34.71 41.54 -9.67
N LEU A 84 33.51 41.67 -10.25
CA LEU A 84 33.28 42.25 -11.58
C LEU A 84 32.54 43.61 -11.50
N PRO A 85 33.22 44.70 -11.12
CA PRO A 85 32.58 46.01 -10.88
C PRO A 85 31.90 46.62 -12.12
N ASN A 86 32.30 46.21 -13.34
CA ASN A 86 31.82 46.76 -14.63
C ASN A 86 30.87 45.82 -15.41
N SER A 87 30.39 44.72 -14.83
CA SER A 87 29.35 43.90 -15.46
C SER A 87 28.01 44.65 -15.52
N THR A 88 27.35 44.64 -16.68
CA THR A 88 25.98 45.17 -16.86
C THR A 88 24.92 44.28 -16.21
N LEU A 89 25.22 43.00 -16.00
CA LEU A 89 24.38 42.04 -15.29
C LEU A 89 24.91 41.84 -13.88
N LYS A 90 24.17 42.32 -12.88
CA LYS A 90 24.46 42.10 -11.45
C LYS A 90 23.38 41.21 -10.85
N PHE A 91 23.76 40.06 -10.34
CA PHE A 91 22.83 39.12 -9.70
C PHE A 91 22.81 39.31 -8.19
N LYS A 92 21.76 39.90 -7.61
CA LYS A 92 21.66 39.95 -6.14
C LYS A 92 20.80 38.80 -5.63
N LEU A 93 21.24 38.20 -4.52
CA LEU A 93 20.42 37.23 -3.81
C LEU A 93 19.17 37.89 -3.22
N GLU A 94 19.32 39.08 -2.64
CA GLU A 94 18.25 39.82 -1.98
C GLU A 94 17.04 40.14 -2.88
N GLY A 95 15.87 40.27 -2.27
CA GLY A 95 14.61 40.62 -2.94
C GLY A 95 13.98 39.41 -3.63
N ILE A 96 13.60 39.58 -4.91
CA ILE A 96 12.78 38.61 -5.64
C ILE A 96 13.46 37.23 -5.73
N ASN A 97 14.78 37.14 -5.81
CA ASN A 97 15.47 35.85 -5.90
C ASN A 97 15.45 35.08 -4.56
N THR A 98 15.51 35.78 -3.43
CA THR A 98 15.31 35.18 -2.10
C THR A 98 13.89 34.66 -1.94
N GLU A 99 12.89 35.42 -2.39
CA GLU A 99 11.49 34.98 -2.35
C GLU A 99 11.28 33.68 -3.15
N ARG A 100 11.84 33.60 -4.36
CA ARG A 100 11.77 32.38 -5.19
C ARG A 100 12.49 31.20 -4.54
N LEU A 101 13.64 31.44 -3.89
CA LEU A 101 14.37 30.39 -3.20
C LEU A 101 13.58 29.87 -1.99
N ASN A 102 12.93 30.76 -1.24
CA ASN A 102 12.05 30.38 -0.13
C ASN A 102 10.85 29.55 -0.60
N GLU A 103 10.27 29.86 -1.76
CA GLU A 103 9.20 29.01 -2.34
C GLU A 103 9.69 27.60 -2.71
N ILE A 104 10.92 27.49 -3.20
CA ILE A 104 11.56 26.19 -3.49
C ILE A 104 11.87 25.43 -2.19
N ASP A 105 12.35 26.12 -1.16
CA ASP A 105 12.63 25.55 0.16
C ASP A 105 11.36 25.03 0.84
N ASN A 106 10.28 25.83 0.81
CA ASN A 106 8.97 25.41 1.33
C ASN A 106 8.46 24.12 0.66
N TYR A 107 8.76 23.92 -0.62
CA TYR A 107 8.42 22.67 -1.31
C TYR A 107 9.29 21.50 -0.84
N HIS A 108 10.59 21.71 -0.62
CA HIS A 108 11.46 20.70 -0.01
C HIS A 108 10.96 20.29 1.38
N ASP A 109 10.57 21.26 2.22
CA ASP A 109 10.01 20.99 3.55
C ASP A 109 8.71 20.18 3.48
N GLN A 110 7.84 20.47 2.51
CA GLN A 110 6.62 19.67 2.31
C GLN A 110 6.95 18.23 1.91
N LEU A 111 7.91 18.01 1.01
CA LEU A 111 8.37 16.67 0.64
C LEU A 111 8.95 15.92 1.85
N TRP A 112 9.76 16.61 2.66
CA TRP A 112 10.38 16.02 3.84
C TRP A 112 9.35 15.64 4.91
N ASN A 113 8.39 16.52 5.18
CA ASN A 113 7.31 16.25 6.13
C ASN A 113 6.45 15.06 5.70
N LEU A 114 6.17 14.93 4.40
CA LEU A 114 5.47 13.77 3.86
C LEU A 114 6.29 12.49 4.00
N PHE A 115 7.59 12.54 3.71
CA PHE A 115 8.49 11.40 3.95
C PHE A 115 8.48 10.95 5.42
N VAL A 116 8.55 11.89 6.38
CA VAL A 116 8.46 11.56 7.80
C VAL A 116 7.10 10.93 8.15
N ALA A 117 6.01 11.42 7.56
CA ALA A 117 4.68 10.84 7.75
C ALA A 117 4.60 9.39 7.22
N GLU A 118 5.23 9.09 6.09
CA GLU A 118 5.30 7.74 5.51
C GLU A 118 6.01 6.76 6.46
N VAL A 119 7.09 7.21 7.11
CA VAL A 119 7.82 6.43 8.11
C VAL A 119 6.97 6.17 9.35
N ILE A 120 6.25 7.19 9.85
CA ILE A 120 5.36 7.04 11.01
C ILE A 120 4.24 6.05 10.71
N GLU A 121 3.72 6.04 9.49
CA GLU A 121 2.63 5.14 9.11
C GLU A 121 3.01 3.65 9.20
N LEU A 122 4.30 3.30 9.09
CA LEU A 122 4.79 1.93 9.30
C LEU A 122 4.56 1.39 10.73
N VAL A 123 4.36 2.27 11.72
CA VAL A 123 4.20 1.87 13.13
C VAL A 123 2.95 1.01 13.32
N PHE A 124 1.82 1.39 12.73
CA PHE A 124 0.54 0.68 12.90
C PHE A 124 0.55 -0.76 12.36
N PRO A 125 0.92 -1.02 11.08
CA PRO A 125 1.00 -2.38 10.58
C PRO A 125 2.06 -3.20 11.32
N THR A 126 3.17 -2.60 11.74
CA THR A 126 4.21 -3.29 12.52
C THR A 126 3.66 -3.79 13.87
N ILE A 127 2.97 -2.91 14.62
CA ILE A 127 2.32 -3.29 15.88
C ILE A 127 1.33 -4.43 15.64
N ASN A 128 0.54 -4.36 14.58
CA ASN A 128 -0.45 -5.38 14.27
C ASN A 128 0.18 -6.74 13.93
N LEU A 129 1.24 -6.76 13.11
CA LEU A 129 1.96 -7.98 12.75
C LEU A 129 2.68 -8.61 13.94
N CYS A 130 3.24 -7.80 14.84
CA CYS A 130 3.83 -8.27 16.10
C CYS A 130 2.77 -8.94 17.00
N MET A 131 1.58 -8.32 17.12
CA MET A 131 0.46 -8.91 17.85
C MET A 131 0.01 -10.24 17.21
N PHE A 132 -0.05 -10.33 15.88
CA PHE A 132 -0.38 -11.57 15.18
C PHE A 132 0.66 -12.68 15.41
N ALA A 133 1.94 -12.36 15.30
CA ALA A 133 3.04 -13.29 15.55
C ALA A 133 3.00 -13.85 16.98
N TRP A 134 2.64 -13.00 17.96
CA TRP A 134 2.48 -13.41 19.35
C TRP A 134 1.36 -14.44 19.53
N ILE A 135 0.21 -14.28 18.86
CA ILE A 135 -0.89 -15.26 18.91
C ILE A 135 -0.49 -16.60 18.29
N ILE A 136 0.11 -16.59 17.09
CA ILE A 136 0.45 -17.83 16.39
C ILE A 136 1.42 -18.67 17.21
N LYS A 137 2.35 -18.02 17.92
CA LYS A 137 3.31 -18.68 18.80
C LYS A 137 2.62 -19.31 20.01
N ASP A 138 1.59 -18.68 20.56
CA ASP A 138 0.88 -19.12 21.76
C ASP A 138 -0.53 -19.65 21.41
N LYS A 139 -0.57 -20.84 20.77
CA LYS A 139 -1.80 -21.49 20.23
C LYS A 139 -2.96 -21.63 21.22
N ARG A 140 -2.74 -21.42 22.53
CA ARG A 140 -3.76 -21.54 23.59
C ARG A 140 -4.35 -20.19 24.02
N ARG A 141 -3.78 -19.04 23.61
CA ARG A 141 -4.26 -17.72 24.02
C ARG A 141 -5.23 -17.12 23.00
N ARG A 142 -6.41 -16.73 23.49
CA ARG A 142 -7.29 -15.77 22.80
C ARG A 142 -6.91 -14.37 23.23
N PHE A 143 -7.11 -13.38 22.34
CA PHE A 143 -6.92 -12.00 22.76
C PHE A 143 -7.90 -11.63 23.89
N PRO A 144 -7.44 -10.91 24.92
CA PRO A 144 -8.35 -10.11 25.74
C PRO A 144 -9.13 -9.16 24.82
N ILE A 145 -10.42 -8.99 25.08
CA ILE A 145 -11.33 -8.18 24.25
C ILE A 145 -10.74 -6.79 23.94
N ARG A 146 -10.06 -6.16 24.91
CA ARG A 146 -9.40 -4.85 24.74
C ARG A 146 -8.30 -4.87 23.67
N ILE A 147 -7.47 -5.92 23.63
CA ILE A 147 -6.39 -6.07 22.65
C ILE A 147 -6.96 -6.42 21.27
N GLN A 148 -8.06 -7.19 21.23
CA GLN A 148 -8.73 -7.52 19.98
C GLN A 148 -9.27 -6.28 19.25
N TYR A 149 -9.80 -5.29 19.98
CA TYR A 149 -10.19 -4.01 19.37
C TYR A 149 -9.01 -3.27 18.75
N ILE A 150 -7.88 -3.20 19.47
CA ILE A 150 -6.65 -2.56 18.97
C ILE A 150 -6.17 -3.26 17.69
N TYR A 151 -6.13 -4.59 17.71
CA TYR A 151 -5.75 -5.44 16.58
C TYR A 151 -6.59 -5.20 15.32
N LEU A 152 -7.91 -5.00 15.49
CA LEU A 152 -8.82 -4.70 14.39
C LEU A 152 -8.76 -3.24 13.93
N LEU A 153 -8.48 -2.30 14.83
CA LEU A 153 -8.43 -0.87 14.54
C LEU A 153 -7.12 -0.44 13.85
N CYS A 154 -5.98 -1.04 14.20
CA CYS A 154 -4.69 -0.73 13.58
C CYS A 154 -4.69 -0.73 12.03
N PRO A 155 -5.18 -1.76 11.33
CA PRO A 155 -5.19 -1.77 9.87
C PRO A 155 -6.21 -0.77 9.30
N ALA A 156 -7.33 -0.54 9.99
CA ALA A 156 -8.32 0.44 9.56
C ALA A 156 -7.75 1.87 9.62
N LEU A 157 -7.07 2.21 10.72
CA LEU A 157 -6.39 3.50 10.87
C LEU A 157 -5.28 3.68 9.84
N ALA A 158 -4.46 2.64 9.61
CA ALA A 158 -3.43 2.68 8.58
C ALA A 158 -4.02 2.90 7.17
N LEU A 159 -5.13 2.24 6.81
CA LEU A 159 -5.80 2.49 5.52
C LEU A 159 -6.32 3.93 5.40
N ILE A 160 -6.86 4.51 6.48
CA ILE A 160 -7.34 5.90 6.47
C ILE A 160 -6.18 6.88 6.30
N LEU A 161 -5.05 6.62 6.98
CA LEU A 161 -3.84 7.42 6.85
C LEU A 161 -3.28 7.35 5.43
N SER A 162 -3.18 6.16 4.85
CA SER A 162 -2.77 5.93 3.47
C SER A 162 -3.60 6.71 2.44
N ILE A 163 -4.94 6.73 2.61
CA ILE A 163 -5.83 7.56 1.76
C ILE A 163 -5.55 9.05 1.96
N THR A 164 -5.40 9.46 3.22
CA THR A 164 -5.15 10.86 3.57
C THR A 164 -3.83 11.34 2.95
N GLN A 165 -2.77 10.55 3.06
CA GLN A 165 -1.46 10.83 2.47
C GLN A 165 -1.53 10.92 0.95
N ALA A 166 -2.18 9.96 0.28
CA ALA A 166 -2.38 9.98 -1.17
C ALA A 166 -3.09 11.27 -1.64
N LEU A 167 -4.11 11.73 -0.90
CA LEU A 167 -4.81 12.98 -1.17
C LEU A 167 -3.94 14.22 -0.91
N THR A 168 -3.16 14.22 0.17
CA THR A 168 -2.24 15.32 0.46
C THR A 168 -1.17 15.44 -0.63
N ILE A 169 -0.53 14.33 -1.04
CA ILE A 169 0.45 14.32 -2.13
C ILE A 169 -0.15 14.89 -3.42
N GLN A 170 -1.39 14.50 -3.75
CA GLN A 170 -2.06 14.95 -4.96
C GLN A 170 -2.42 16.44 -4.92
N THR A 171 -2.83 16.97 -3.78
CA THR A 171 -3.31 18.36 -3.66
C THR A 171 -2.18 19.34 -3.37
N SER A 172 -1.16 18.99 -2.59
CA SER A 172 -0.03 19.88 -2.28
C SER A 172 1.11 19.72 -3.27
N ILE A 173 1.72 18.54 -3.35
CA ILE A 173 2.98 18.32 -4.09
C ILE A 173 2.72 18.29 -5.60
N THR A 174 1.77 17.47 -6.07
CA THR A 174 1.56 17.29 -7.52
C THR A 174 1.14 18.60 -8.20
N GLN A 175 0.41 19.48 -7.51
CA GLN A 175 0.01 20.78 -8.04
C GLN A 175 1.16 21.79 -8.06
N SER A 176 1.97 21.83 -7.01
CA SER A 176 3.09 22.77 -6.87
C SER A 176 4.27 22.47 -7.80
N ILE A 177 4.41 21.23 -8.30
CA ILE A 177 5.48 20.84 -9.24
C ILE A 177 5.64 21.85 -10.39
N TYR A 178 4.56 22.28 -11.04
CA TYR A 178 4.66 23.18 -12.19
C TYR A 178 5.21 24.56 -11.80
N THR A 179 4.77 25.08 -10.67
CA THR A 179 5.26 26.35 -10.11
C THR A 179 6.74 26.24 -9.79
N ILE A 180 7.16 25.18 -9.09
CA ILE A 180 8.57 24.98 -8.72
C ILE A 180 9.44 24.83 -9.96
N ARG A 181 9.01 24.06 -10.97
CA ARG A 181 9.71 23.95 -12.26
C ARG A 181 9.92 25.33 -12.92
N PHE A 182 8.87 26.15 -12.94
CA PHE A 182 8.94 27.48 -13.52
C PHE A 182 9.93 28.39 -12.77
N LEU A 183 9.88 28.38 -11.43
CA LEU A 183 10.79 29.16 -10.59
C LEU A 183 12.25 28.72 -10.77
N LEU A 184 12.48 27.42 -10.78
CA LEU A 184 13.81 26.83 -10.95
C LEU A 184 14.41 27.21 -12.30
N ALA A 185 13.64 27.08 -13.39
CA ALA A 185 14.07 27.49 -14.73
C ALA A 185 14.39 29.01 -14.79
N LYS A 186 13.56 29.84 -14.14
CA LYS A 186 13.75 31.29 -14.11
C LYS A 186 15.02 31.69 -13.35
N LEU A 187 15.32 31.01 -12.24
CA LEU A 187 16.56 31.22 -11.49
C LEU A 187 17.77 30.73 -12.28
N LEU A 188 17.74 29.49 -12.75
CA LEU A 188 18.86 28.88 -13.47
C LEU A 188 19.23 29.64 -14.74
N ASN A 189 18.26 30.11 -15.53
CA ASN A 189 18.55 30.87 -16.76
C ASN A 189 19.39 32.13 -16.47
N ILE A 190 19.05 32.87 -15.41
CA ILE A 190 19.78 34.08 -15.01
C ILE A 190 21.17 33.70 -14.48
N LEU A 191 21.26 32.67 -13.64
CA LEU A 191 22.52 32.24 -13.05
C LEU A 191 23.52 31.75 -14.11
N LEU A 192 23.05 30.94 -15.06
CA LEU A 192 23.87 30.40 -16.14
C LEU A 192 24.41 31.48 -17.09
N GLU A 193 23.67 32.59 -17.27
CA GLU A 193 24.13 33.75 -18.05
C GLU A 193 25.29 34.48 -17.35
N ILE A 194 25.27 34.53 -16.02
CA ILE A 194 26.20 35.34 -15.22
C ILE A 194 27.43 34.54 -14.79
N ASN A 195 27.24 33.32 -14.28
CA ASN A 195 28.30 32.46 -13.77
C ASN A 195 28.26 31.07 -14.41
N ARG A 196 28.60 31.01 -15.70
CA ARG A 196 28.57 29.76 -16.47
C ARG A 196 29.40 28.62 -15.85
N LYS A 197 30.44 28.90 -15.06
CA LYS A 197 31.31 27.88 -14.44
C LYS A 197 30.74 27.28 -13.15
N GLY A 198 29.91 28.03 -12.42
CA GLY A 198 29.29 27.55 -11.17
C GLY A 198 28.24 26.45 -11.36
N ARG A 199 27.92 26.08 -12.61
CA ARG A 199 26.97 25.01 -12.93
C ARG A 199 27.53 23.59 -12.72
N LEU A 200 28.86 23.41 -12.74
CA LEU A 200 29.51 22.10 -12.75
C LEU A 200 29.05 21.17 -11.60
N PRO A 201 28.92 21.63 -10.34
CA PRO A 201 28.45 20.77 -9.26
C PRO A 201 27.03 20.21 -9.47
N ILE A 202 26.15 20.95 -10.15
CA ILE A 202 24.80 20.49 -10.49
C ILE A 202 24.87 19.49 -11.64
N GLU A 203 25.66 19.78 -12.68
CA GLU A 203 25.90 18.90 -13.83
C GLU A 203 26.49 17.54 -13.40
N ASP A 204 27.48 17.56 -12.51
CA ASP A 204 28.15 16.36 -12.01
C ASP A 204 27.22 15.48 -11.15
N TYR A 205 26.42 16.08 -10.27
CA TYR A 205 25.52 15.31 -9.40
C TYR A 205 24.38 14.64 -10.18
N PHE A 206 23.81 15.35 -11.15
CA PHE A 206 22.70 14.83 -11.96
C PHE A 206 23.16 14.10 -13.23
N GLU A 207 24.46 14.04 -13.48
CA GLU A 207 25.07 13.46 -14.70
C GLU A 207 24.45 14.05 -15.98
N CYS A 208 24.35 15.38 -16.03
CA CYS A 208 23.69 16.12 -17.10
C CYS A 208 24.50 17.33 -17.54
N GLU A 209 24.12 17.95 -18.66
CA GLU A 209 24.73 19.20 -19.13
C GLU A 209 23.68 20.27 -19.44
N PHE A 210 23.94 21.51 -19.01
CA PHE A 210 23.17 22.69 -19.40
C PHE A 210 23.59 23.22 -20.77
N PHE A 211 24.89 23.07 -21.09
CA PHE A 211 25.46 23.43 -22.38
C PHE A 211 26.32 22.26 -22.89
N ASN A 212 26.16 21.92 -24.16
CA ASN A 212 27.02 20.95 -24.85
C ASN A 212 28.40 21.59 -25.08
N ASP A 213 29.25 21.56 -24.06
CA ASP A 213 30.61 22.11 -24.12
C ASP A 213 31.67 21.04 -24.48
N ASP A 214 31.35 19.76 -24.28
CA ASP A 214 32.25 18.62 -24.53
C ASP A 214 31.73 17.69 -25.66
N ASP A 215 32.62 16.90 -26.27
CA ASP A 215 32.27 15.89 -27.28
C ASP A 215 31.51 14.67 -26.70
N ILE A 216 31.29 14.63 -25.38
CA ILE A 216 30.57 13.57 -24.69
C ILE A 216 29.09 13.97 -24.61
N VAL A 217 28.22 13.21 -25.27
CA VAL A 217 26.78 13.49 -25.26
C VAL A 217 26.16 13.09 -23.92
N LYS A 218 26.01 14.05 -22.99
CA LYS A 218 25.20 13.89 -21.78
C LYS A 218 23.76 14.36 -21.99
N PRO A 219 22.78 13.88 -21.21
CA PRO A 219 21.40 14.35 -21.30
C PRO A 219 21.28 15.82 -20.84
N PRO A 220 20.29 16.58 -21.36
CA PRO A 220 20.08 17.96 -20.94
C PRO A 220 19.60 18.04 -19.49
N CYS A 221 20.22 18.92 -18.68
CA CYS A 221 19.86 19.06 -17.27
C CYS A 221 18.41 19.42 -17.01
N ALA A 222 17.76 20.18 -17.92
CA ALA A 222 16.33 20.50 -17.79
C ALA A 222 15.45 19.23 -17.79
N GLY A 223 15.79 18.23 -18.61
CA GLY A 223 15.09 16.95 -18.65
C GLY A 223 15.45 16.06 -17.47
N GLN A 224 16.75 15.96 -17.16
CA GLN A 224 17.23 15.09 -16.08
C GLN A 224 16.73 15.53 -14.69
N ILE A 225 16.76 16.84 -14.40
CA ILE A 225 16.21 17.40 -13.15
C ILE A 225 14.69 17.18 -13.10
N HIS A 226 13.99 17.35 -14.23
CA HIS A 226 12.57 17.08 -14.32
C HIS A 226 12.22 15.63 -13.95
N ASP A 227 12.96 14.67 -14.50
CA ASP A 227 12.68 13.24 -14.32
C ASP A 227 13.13 12.72 -12.95
N THR A 228 14.17 13.32 -12.38
CA THR A 228 14.76 12.83 -11.11
C THR A 228 14.07 13.41 -9.88
N VAL A 229 13.74 14.70 -9.89
CA VAL A 229 13.31 15.42 -8.67
C VAL A 229 12.01 16.19 -8.79
N LEU A 230 11.45 16.29 -10.00
CA LEU A 230 10.18 16.97 -10.24
C LEU A 230 9.20 16.08 -10.99
N SER A 231 9.38 14.76 -10.95
CA SER A 231 8.65 13.82 -11.80
C SER A 231 7.22 13.57 -11.34
N LYS A 232 6.27 13.93 -12.21
CA LYS A 232 4.84 13.66 -12.00
C LYS A 232 4.52 12.16 -12.08
N SER A 233 5.28 11.40 -12.87
CA SER A 233 5.10 9.95 -12.96
C SER A 233 5.53 9.27 -11.65
N SER A 234 6.65 9.69 -11.05
CA SER A 234 7.09 9.19 -9.74
C SER A 234 6.04 9.43 -8.66
N LEU A 235 5.45 10.62 -8.59
CA LEU A 235 4.34 10.90 -7.66
C LEU A 235 3.10 10.05 -7.95
N THR A 236 2.78 9.83 -9.22
CA THR A 236 1.64 8.96 -9.61
C THR A 236 1.88 7.53 -9.16
N VAL A 237 3.10 7.02 -9.27
CA VAL A 237 3.49 5.70 -8.77
C VAL A 237 3.29 5.62 -7.25
N ILE A 238 3.78 6.62 -6.51
CA ILE A 238 3.59 6.67 -5.06
C ILE A 238 2.11 6.65 -4.69
N ILE A 239 1.29 7.51 -5.31
CA ILE A 239 -0.17 7.54 -5.08
C ILE A 239 -0.79 6.18 -5.39
N THR A 240 -0.38 5.53 -6.48
CA THR A 240 -0.91 4.24 -6.88
C THR A 240 -0.60 3.15 -5.84
N ILE A 241 0.60 3.15 -5.28
CA ILE A 241 1.01 2.19 -4.25
C ILE A 241 0.15 2.33 -2.98
N HIS A 242 -0.26 3.56 -2.61
CA HIS A 242 -1.22 3.77 -1.50
C HIS A 242 -2.61 3.15 -1.75
N ILE A 243 -3.02 3.05 -3.02
CA ILE A 243 -4.34 2.50 -3.37
C ILE A 243 -4.36 0.97 -3.30
N ILE A 244 -3.23 0.30 -3.53
CA ILE A 244 -3.14 -1.16 -3.60
C ILE A 244 -3.64 -1.85 -2.31
N PRO A 245 -3.22 -1.47 -1.08
CA PRO A 245 -3.71 -2.07 0.15
C PRO A 245 -5.23 -1.95 0.34
N ILE A 246 -5.83 -0.86 -0.17
CA ILE A 246 -7.28 -0.62 -0.09
C ILE A 246 -8.01 -1.64 -0.97
N ILE A 247 -7.54 -1.83 -2.21
CA ILE A 247 -8.11 -2.82 -3.14
C ILE A 247 -8.02 -4.22 -2.53
N ILE A 248 -6.88 -4.56 -1.92
CA ILE A 248 -6.67 -5.84 -1.25
C ILE A 248 -7.64 -6.00 -0.07
N ALA A 249 -7.80 -4.98 0.77
CA ALA A 249 -8.72 -5.02 1.91
C ALA A 249 -10.18 -5.23 1.46
N VAL A 250 -10.64 -4.48 0.46
CA VAL A 250 -11.98 -4.62 -0.12
C VAL A 250 -12.18 -6.01 -0.71
N TYR A 251 -11.20 -6.51 -1.46
CA TYR A 251 -11.24 -7.85 -2.04
C TYR A 251 -11.35 -8.94 -0.96
N LEU A 252 -10.55 -8.87 0.10
CA LEU A 252 -10.58 -9.83 1.21
C LEU A 252 -11.92 -9.79 1.96
N LEU A 253 -12.49 -8.61 2.18
CA LEU A 253 -13.81 -8.45 2.79
C LEU A 253 -14.92 -9.08 1.94
N ILE A 254 -14.97 -8.77 0.63
CA ILE A 254 -15.96 -9.34 -0.29
C ILE A 254 -15.84 -10.86 -0.36
N ARG A 255 -14.60 -11.38 -0.41
CA ARG A 255 -14.34 -12.83 -0.45
C ARG A 255 -14.84 -13.52 0.81
N ASN A 256 -14.61 -12.92 1.98
CA ASN A 256 -15.08 -13.46 3.26
C ASN A 256 -16.63 -13.49 3.31
N LEU A 257 -17.29 -12.43 2.83
CA LEU A 257 -18.76 -12.38 2.78
C LEU A 257 -19.38 -13.41 1.82
N LYS A 258 -18.76 -13.67 0.66
CA LYS A 258 -19.24 -14.67 -0.31
C LYS A 258 -19.09 -16.12 0.18
N SER A 259 -17.99 -16.41 0.88
CA SER A 259 -17.68 -17.73 1.43
C SER A 259 -18.80 -18.27 2.33
N ASN A 260 -19.42 -17.41 3.15
CA ASN A 260 -20.49 -17.82 4.08
C ASN A 260 -21.77 -18.31 3.38
N LYS A 261 -22.04 -17.94 2.12
CA LYS A 261 -23.26 -18.36 1.42
C LYS A 261 -23.14 -19.72 0.72
N LEU A 262 -21.93 -20.12 0.30
CA LEU A 262 -21.70 -21.37 -0.44
C LEU A 262 -21.60 -22.60 0.45
N GLU A 263 -21.15 -22.45 1.70
CA GLU A 263 -21.01 -23.58 2.65
C GLU A 263 -22.36 -24.16 3.11
N HIS A 264 -23.39 -23.32 3.28
CA HIS A 264 -24.74 -23.80 3.54
C HIS A 264 -25.31 -24.67 2.40
N LEU A 265 -24.84 -24.46 1.16
CA LEU A 265 -25.25 -25.24 0.00
C LEU A 265 -24.48 -26.57 -0.11
N PHE A 266 -23.18 -26.58 0.21
CA PHE A 266 -22.35 -27.79 0.17
C PHE A 266 -22.75 -28.83 1.23
N LEU A 267 -23.12 -28.37 2.44
CA LEU A 267 -23.60 -29.25 3.52
C LEU A 267 -24.95 -29.92 3.19
N TYR A 268 -25.78 -29.29 2.34
CA TYR A 268 -27.00 -29.91 1.84
C TYR A 268 -26.68 -31.07 0.89
N ILE A 269 -25.67 -30.94 0.04
CA ILE A 269 -25.32 -31.96 -0.96
C ILE A 269 -24.59 -33.16 -0.33
N GLU A 270 -23.70 -32.94 0.64
CA GLU A 270 -22.91 -34.00 1.27
C GLU A 270 -23.72 -34.87 2.27
N SER A 271 -24.89 -34.39 2.71
CA SER A 271 -25.78 -35.09 3.64
C SER A 271 -26.97 -35.80 2.98
N VAL A 272 -27.18 -35.65 1.67
CA VAL A 272 -28.10 -36.53 0.93
C VAL A 272 -27.38 -37.86 0.77
N PRO A 273 -27.80 -38.94 1.47
CA PRO A 273 -27.21 -40.24 1.23
C PRO A 273 -27.42 -40.59 -0.24
N PRO A 274 -26.40 -41.11 -0.97
CA PRO A 274 -26.61 -41.55 -2.33
C PRO A 274 -27.76 -42.56 -2.32
N GLU A 275 -28.81 -42.32 -3.11
CA GLU A 275 -29.99 -43.19 -3.21
C GLU A 275 -29.64 -44.65 -3.55
N ASN A 276 -28.39 -44.92 -3.95
CA ASN A 276 -27.89 -46.22 -4.34
C ASN A 276 -27.52 -47.16 -3.17
N GLU A 277 -27.29 -46.69 -1.94
CA GLU A 277 -26.95 -47.61 -0.83
C GLU A 277 -28.16 -48.34 -0.22
N LYS A 278 -29.38 -47.82 -0.43
CA LYS A 278 -30.61 -48.51 -0.04
C LYS A 278 -31.04 -49.61 -1.02
N LYS A 279 -30.59 -49.58 -2.27
CA LYS A 279 -30.89 -50.65 -3.25
C LYS A 279 -29.98 -51.87 -3.08
N ILE A 280 -28.70 -51.67 -2.73
CA ILE A 280 -27.73 -52.78 -2.60
C ILE A 280 -28.04 -53.66 -1.37
N SER A 281 -28.55 -53.08 -0.27
CA SER A 281 -28.94 -53.83 0.93
C SER A 281 -30.27 -54.59 0.79
N PHE A 282 -31.19 -54.13 -0.06
CA PHE A 282 -32.45 -54.83 -0.32
C PHE A 282 -32.31 -55.98 -1.33
N GLU A 283 -31.44 -55.86 -2.34
CA GLU A 283 -31.18 -56.98 -3.27
C GLU A 283 -30.36 -58.11 -2.61
N LYS A 284 -29.45 -57.79 -1.69
CA LYS A 284 -28.66 -58.80 -0.99
C LYS A 284 -29.49 -59.61 0.01
N ASN A 285 -30.49 -58.99 0.65
CA ASN A 285 -31.41 -59.68 1.56
C ASN A 285 -32.52 -60.47 0.84
N ASN A 286 -32.93 -60.07 -0.36
CA ASN A 286 -33.90 -60.83 -1.16
C ASN A 286 -33.27 -62.00 -1.94
N LYS A 287 -31.98 -61.97 -2.27
CA LYS A 287 -31.29 -63.15 -2.82
C LYS A 287 -31.06 -64.23 -1.76
N MET A 288 -30.80 -63.83 -0.52
CA MET A 288 -30.54 -64.78 0.58
C MET A 288 -31.80 -65.53 1.04
N SER A 289 -33.01 -64.95 0.89
CA SER A 289 -34.27 -65.63 1.26
C SER A 289 -34.84 -66.55 0.16
N ILE A 290 -34.36 -66.46 -1.08
CA ILE A 290 -34.82 -67.33 -2.17
C ILE A 290 -34.00 -68.64 -2.22
N ASP A 291 -32.74 -68.61 -1.77
CA ASP A 291 -31.87 -69.80 -1.77
C ASP A 291 -32.12 -70.73 -0.55
N GLU A 292 -32.78 -70.26 0.53
CA GLU A 292 -33.16 -71.12 1.67
C GLU A 292 -34.46 -71.90 1.46
N HIS A 293 -35.27 -71.58 0.44
CA HIS A 293 -36.55 -72.27 0.17
C HIS A 293 -36.49 -73.31 -0.97
N LYS A 294 -35.29 -73.70 -1.41
CA LYS A 294 -35.09 -74.77 -2.41
C LYS A 294 -34.42 -76.04 -1.88
N ASN A 295 -34.11 -76.11 -0.58
CA ASN A 295 -33.58 -77.30 0.07
C ASN A 295 -34.39 -77.62 1.34
N GLU A 296 -35.65 -78.00 1.17
CA GLU A 296 -36.39 -78.91 2.08
C GLU A 296 -37.55 -79.55 1.31
#